data_AF-A0A553STE9-F1
#
_entry.id   AF-A0A553STE9-F1
#
_cell.length_a   1.000
_cell.length_b   1.000
_cell.length_c   1.000
_cell.angle_alpha   90.00
_cell.angle_beta   90.00
_cell.angle_gamma   90.00
#
_symmetry.space_group_name_H-M   'P 1'
#
loop_
_entity.id
_entity.type
_entity.pdbx_description
1 polymer ?
#
loop_
_entity_poly.entity_id
_entity_poly.type
_entity_poly.pdbx_seq_one_letter_code
_entity_poly.pdbx_strand_id
1 'polypeptide(L)'
;MLTYSQKLINTFHNFNYLMYQARMTGFFATAQKANITNFDSIIQSTISHGLELISDGMEYENMKSLLELKRIEFIKDASLTSEDLKLIYICMEYFFYLSNCDYEEYLMFVEKILKQEGTEEDITLINKSLDILLFNEQRNTIISNEEFNKYFQNINTKDTGNVLSKEEIDKLMNNDRI
;
A
#
# COMPACT_ATOMS: atom_id res chain seq x y z
N MET A 1 13.20 -12.24 8.14
CA MET A 1 13.29 -10.77 7.95
C MET A 1 12.89 -10.49 6.52
N LEU A 2 11.97 -9.54 6.28
CA LEU A 2 11.54 -9.19 4.92
C LEU A 2 12.64 -8.39 4.21
N THR A 3 12.73 -8.54 2.89
CA THR A 3 13.59 -7.67 2.04
C THR A 3 12.97 -6.28 1.90
N TYR A 4 13.76 -5.28 1.50
CA TYR A 4 13.25 -3.94 1.24
C TYR A 4 12.10 -3.93 0.22
N SER A 5 12.25 -4.63 -0.91
CA SER A 5 11.18 -4.73 -1.92
C SER A 5 9.89 -5.30 -1.34
N GLN A 6 9.98 -6.34 -0.50
CA GLN A 6 8.80 -6.90 0.18
C GLN A 6 8.17 -5.90 1.16
N LYS A 7 8.98 -5.15 1.92
CA LYS A 7 8.48 -4.09 2.80
C LYS A 7 7.79 -2.97 2.01
N LEU A 8 8.35 -2.58 0.87
CA LEU A 8 7.81 -1.55 -0.01
C LEU A 8 6.45 -1.94 -0.58
N ILE A 9 6.34 -3.15 -1.13
CA ILE A 9 5.07 -3.69 -1.67
C ILE A 9 4.02 -3.77 -0.58
N ASN A 10 4.37 -4.32 0.60
CA ASN A 10 3.44 -4.38 1.74
C ASN A 10 3.00 -2.99 2.20
N THR A 11 3.90 -1.99 2.13
CA THR A 11 3.58 -0.60 2.48
C THR A 11 2.54 -0.03 1.52
N PHE A 12 2.72 -0.18 0.20
CA PHE A 12 1.73 0.27 -0.78
C PHE A 12 0.39 -0.48 -0.69
N HIS A 13 0.42 -1.79 -0.46
CA HIS A 13 -0.81 -2.56 -0.20
C HIS A 13 -1.59 -2.00 1.00
N ASN A 14 -0.90 -1.74 2.12
CA ASN A 14 -1.55 -1.16 3.29
C ASN A 14 -2.02 0.29 3.07
N PHE A 15 -1.28 1.09 2.29
CA PHE A 15 -1.70 2.43 1.88
C PHE A 15 -2.95 2.44 1.01
N ASN A 16 -3.11 1.47 0.11
CA ASN A 16 -4.35 1.30 -0.64
C ASN A 16 -5.54 1.14 0.31
N TYR A 17 -5.39 0.30 1.34
CA TYR A 17 -6.44 0.07 2.32
C TYR A 17 -6.75 1.30 3.16
N LEU A 18 -5.73 2.06 3.60
CA LEU A 18 -5.93 3.31 4.34
C LEU A 18 -6.65 4.37 3.50
N MET A 19 -6.30 4.49 2.21
CA MET A 19 -6.96 5.42 1.29
C MET A 19 -8.45 5.07 1.13
N TYR A 20 -8.73 3.77 0.94
CA TYR A 20 -10.09 3.25 0.88
C TYR A 20 -10.88 3.52 2.18
N GLN A 21 -10.29 3.27 3.35
CA GLN A 21 -10.91 3.58 4.64
C GLN A 21 -11.25 5.06 4.77
N ALA A 22 -10.34 5.96 4.36
CA ALA A 22 -10.54 7.39 4.39
C ALA A 22 -11.71 7.83 3.52
N ARG A 23 -11.83 7.27 2.30
CA ARG A 23 -12.95 7.57 1.40
C ARG A 23 -14.28 7.00 1.87
N MET A 24 -14.27 5.83 2.50
CA MET A 24 -15.50 5.17 2.97
C MET A 24 -16.00 5.70 4.31
N THR A 25 -15.11 6.12 5.21
CA THR A 25 -15.45 6.42 6.61
C THR A 25 -14.97 7.79 7.09
N GLY A 26 -14.19 8.51 6.30
CA GLY A 26 -13.58 9.79 6.66
C GLY A 26 -12.27 9.64 7.44
N PHE A 27 -11.50 10.72 7.48
CA PHE A 27 -10.16 10.75 8.06
C PHE A 27 -10.13 10.46 9.56
N PHE A 28 -11.03 11.08 10.33
CA PHE A 28 -11.08 10.87 11.78
C PHE A 28 -11.31 9.40 12.14
N ALA A 29 -12.30 8.76 11.50
CA ALA A 29 -12.59 7.33 11.74
C ALA A 29 -11.43 6.44 11.28
N THR A 30 -10.78 6.80 10.17
CA THR A 30 -9.61 6.08 9.63
C THR A 30 -8.43 6.14 10.60
N ALA A 31 -8.11 7.31 11.15
CA ALA A 31 -7.04 7.46 12.13
C ALA A 31 -7.27 6.61 13.39
N GLN A 32 -8.51 6.52 13.87
CA GLN A 32 -8.87 5.73 15.06
C GLN A 32 -8.83 4.20 14.82
N LYS A 33 -9.05 3.76 13.57
CA LYS A 33 -9.15 2.34 13.20
C LYS A 33 -7.95 1.82 12.43
N ALA A 34 -6.99 2.69 12.10
CA ALA A 34 -5.80 2.32 11.36
C ALA A 34 -5.06 1.23 12.14
N ASN A 35 -4.95 0.04 11.54
CA ASN A 35 -4.15 -1.03 12.12
C ASN A 35 -2.68 -0.80 11.77
N ILE A 36 -2.04 0.11 12.51
CA ILE A 36 -0.66 0.55 12.27
C ILE A 36 0.32 -0.63 12.37
N THR A 37 -0.03 -1.67 13.12
CA THR A 37 0.81 -2.87 13.26
C THR A 37 0.96 -3.69 11.98
N ASN A 38 0.13 -3.45 10.96
CA ASN A 38 0.29 -4.06 9.64
C ASN A 38 1.46 -3.49 8.83
N PHE A 39 1.99 -2.34 9.23
CA PHE A 39 3.14 -1.71 8.59
C PHE A 39 4.46 -2.14 9.24
N ASP A 40 5.56 -2.01 8.51
CA ASP A 40 6.90 -2.23 9.05
C ASP A 40 7.15 -1.29 10.23
N SER A 41 7.74 -1.81 11.31
CA SER A 41 7.93 -1.08 12.57
C SER A 41 8.67 0.24 12.38
N ILE A 42 9.52 0.33 11.35
CA ILE A 42 10.33 1.52 11.07
C ILE A 42 9.49 2.73 10.63
N ILE A 43 8.32 2.50 10.04
CA ILE A 43 7.42 3.56 9.56
C ILE A 43 6.20 3.78 10.45
N GLN A 44 5.94 2.92 11.44
CA GLN A 44 4.74 3.01 12.29
C GLN A 44 4.60 4.37 13.00
N SER A 45 5.70 4.95 13.47
CA SER A 45 5.70 6.26 14.13
C SER A 45 5.41 7.41 13.15
N THR A 46 5.87 7.28 11.90
CA THR A 46 5.56 8.23 10.81
C THR A 46 4.09 8.13 10.44
N ILE A 47 3.54 6.91 10.34
CA ILE A 47 2.14 6.68 10.02
C ILE A 47 1.23 7.27 11.08
N SER A 48 1.52 6.97 12.35
CA SER A 48 0.75 7.48 13.49
C SER A 48 0.65 9.01 13.46
N HIS A 49 1.79 9.67 13.20
CA HIS A 49 1.85 11.12 13.14
C HIS A 49 1.14 11.71 11.92
N GLY A 50 1.31 11.15 10.73
CA GLY A 50 0.60 11.65 9.56
C GLY A 50 -0.92 11.47 9.68
N LEU A 51 -1.39 10.38 10.27
CA LEU A 51 -2.82 10.19 10.56
C LEU A 51 -3.34 11.19 11.59
N GLU A 52 -2.56 11.51 12.62
CA GLU A 52 -2.89 12.57 13.59
C GLU A 52 -3.08 13.92 12.88
N LEU A 53 -2.09 14.34 12.07
CA LEU A 53 -2.15 15.59 11.30
C LEU A 53 -3.39 15.66 10.39
N ILE A 54 -3.68 14.59 9.65
CA ILE A 54 -4.84 14.56 8.77
C ILE A 54 -6.15 14.56 9.59
N SER A 55 -6.20 13.82 10.69
CA SER A 55 -7.39 13.76 11.54
C SER A 55 -7.72 15.09 12.23
N ASP A 56 -6.70 15.92 12.48
CA ASP A 56 -6.83 17.27 13.01
C ASP A 56 -7.27 18.29 11.94
N GLY A 57 -7.41 17.86 10.67
CA GLY A 57 -7.76 18.74 9.56
C GLY A 57 -6.66 19.73 9.21
N MET A 58 -5.40 19.34 9.43
CA MET A 58 -4.24 20.19 9.15
C MET A 58 -4.21 20.60 7.66
N GLU A 59 -4.03 21.89 7.40
CA GLU A 59 -3.87 22.40 6.04
C GLU A 59 -2.59 21.86 5.39
N TYR A 60 -2.62 21.69 4.07
CA TYR A 60 -1.56 21.06 3.27
C TYR A 60 -0.15 21.61 3.56
N GLU A 61 0.04 22.94 3.52
CA GLU A 61 1.35 23.56 3.73
C GLU A 61 1.87 23.39 5.17
N ASN A 62 0.96 23.36 6.16
CA ASN A 62 1.32 23.13 7.55
C ASN A 62 1.68 21.65 7.76
N MET A 63 0.90 20.73 7.20
CA MET A 63 1.19 19.29 7.24
C MET A 63 2.55 19.00 6.59
N LYS A 64 2.82 19.58 5.41
CA LYS A 64 4.10 19.47 4.72
C LYS A 64 5.25 19.94 5.58
N SER A 65 5.13 21.13 6.17
CA SER A 65 6.15 21.69 7.04
C SER A 65 6.44 20.80 8.26
N LEU A 66 5.41 20.23 8.89
CA LEU A 66 5.56 19.35 10.05
C LEU A 66 6.19 18.00 9.69
N LEU A 67 5.79 17.38 8.56
CA LEU A 67 6.39 16.14 8.07
C LEU A 67 7.87 16.35 7.69
N GLU A 68 8.19 17.48 7.08
CA GLU A 68 9.56 17.88 6.76
C GLU A 68 10.44 18.08 8.00
N LEU A 69 9.91 18.70 9.06
CA LEU A 69 10.60 18.81 10.34
C LEU A 69 10.85 17.43 10.95
N LYS A 70 9.84 16.55 10.93
CA LYS A 70 9.99 15.18 11.40
C LYS A 70 11.03 14.39 10.60
N ARG A 71 11.16 14.65 9.29
CA ARG A 71 12.20 14.03 8.43
C ARG A 71 13.62 14.31 8.94
N ILE A 72 13.87 15.52 9.46
CA ILE A 72 15.19 15.90 9.99
C ILE A 72 15.56 15.04 11.21
N GLU A 73 14.58 14.59 12.00
CA GLU A 73 14.83 13.71 13.15
C GLU A 73 15.38 12.36 12.71
N PHE A 74 14.81 11.77 11.65
CA PHE A 74 15.26 10.49 11.11
C PHE A 74 16.64 10.55 10.46
N ILE A 75 16.98 11.63 9.76
CA ILE A 75 18.29 11.79 9.11
C ILE A 75 19.44 11.76 10.14
N LYS A 76 19.16 12.12 11.40
CA LYS A 76 20.14 12.12 12.50
C LYS A 76 20.28 10.76 13.18
N ASP A 77 19.39 9.82 12.90
CA ASP A 77 19.41 8.51 13.53
C ASP A 77 20.34 7.56 12.75
N ALA A 78 21.52 7.32 13.31
CA ALA A 78 22.54 6.44 12.72
C ALA A 78 22.14 4.95 12.72
N SER A 79 21.05 4.56 13.39
CA SER A 79 20.54 3.18 13.35
C SER A 79 19.73 2.88 12.08
N LEU A 80 19.31 3.92 11.34
CA LEU A 80 18.53 3.78 10.12
C LEU A 80 19.43 3.53 8.90
N THR A 81 19.04 2.55 8.10
CA THR A 81 19.66 2.32 6.79
C THR A 81 19.10 3.28 5.73
N SER A 82 19.74 3.34 4.56
CA SER A 82 19.20 4.08 3.43
C SER A 82 17.82 3.57 2.99
N GLU A 83 17.58 2.26 3.10
CA GLU A 83 16.29 1.64 2.76
C GLU A 83 15.19 2.04 3.75
N ASP A 84 15.52 2.14 5.04
CA ASP A 84 14.61 2.62 6.07
C ASP A 84 14.22 4.08 5.81
N LEU A 85 15.21 4.94 5.50
CA LEU A 85 14.98 6.34 5.17
C LEU A 85 14.10 6.51 3.92
N LYS A 86 14.26 5.64 2.91
CA LYS A 86 13.38 5.62 1.73
C LYS A 86 11.94 5.29 2.11
N LEU A 87 11.71 4.23 2.90
CA LEU A 87 10.35 3.86 3.35
C LEU A 87 9.70 4.97 4.15
N ILE A 88 10.45 5.61 5.06
CA ILE A 88 9.97 6.74 5.85
C ILE A 88 9.56 7.90 4.93
N TYR A 89 10.39 8.24 3.95
CA TYR A 89 10.08 9.29 2.98
C TYR A 89 8.81 8.98 2.16
N ILE A 90 8.71 7.75 1.63
CA ILE A 90 7.53 7.30 0.87
C ILE A 90 6.27 7.40 1.73
N CYS A 91 6.38 7.06 3.01
CA CYS A 91 5.29 7.20 3.97
C CYS A 91 4.90 8.66 4.22
N MET A 92 5.84 9.60 4.28
CA MET A 92 5.53 11.03 4.42
C MET A 92 4.80 11.55 3.18
N GLU A 93 5.31 11.20 1.98
CA GLU A 93 4.68 11.61 0.72
C GLU A 93 3.26 11.06 0.56
N TYR A 94 3.02 9.83 1.03
CA TYR A 94 1.70 9.22 1.02
C TYR A 94 0.61 10.10 1.66
N PHE A 95 0.93 10.81 2.74
CA PHE A 95 -0.05 11.63 3.45
C PHE A 95 -0.56 12.81 2.62
N PHE A 96 0.21 13.32 1.66
CA PHE A 96 -0.28 14.33 0.72
C PHE A 96 -1.39 13.76 -0.17
N TYR A 97 -1.17 12.57 -0.73
CA TYR A 97 -2.20 11.91 -1.54
C TYR A 97 -3.41 11.51 -0.71
N LEU A 98 -3.19 11.02 0.52
CA LEU A 98 -4.27 10.66 1.44
C LEU A 98 -5.15 11.88 1.76
N SER A 99 -4.54 13.05 2.01
CA SER A 99 -5.30 14.27 2.33
C SER A 99 -6.26 14.71 1.23
N ASN A 100 -5.93 14.40 -0.03
CA ASN A 100 -6.78 14.70 -1.19
C ASN A 100 -7.68 13.52 -1.60
N CYS A 101 -7.51 12.34 -0.99
CA CYS A 101 -8.17 11.11 -1.41
C CYS A 101 -8.00 10.80 -2.91
N ASP A 102 -6.88 11.20 -3.52
CA ASP A 102 -6.63 11.09 -4.95
C ASP A 102 -5.90 9.78 -5.29
N TYR A 103 -6.62 8.84 -5.90
CA TYR A 103 -6.04 7.57 -6.35
C TYR A 103 -5.17 7.72 -7.59
N GLU A 104 -5.46 8.65 -8.49
CA GLU A 104 -4.75 8.78 -9.76
C GLU A 104 -3.33 9.31 -9.51
N GLU A 105 -3.21 10.42 -8.78
CA GLU A 105 -1.92 10.97 -8.38
C GLU A 105 -1.12 9.98 -7.52
N TYR A 106 -1.80 9.29 -6.59
CA TYR A 106 -1.18 8.25 -5.77
C TYR A 106 -0.63 7.10 -6.61
N LEU A 107 -1.37 6.59 -7.59
CA LEU A 107 -0.89 5.51 -8.46
C LEU A 107 0.30 5.96 -9.30
N MET A 108 0.28 7.17 -9.85
CA MET A 108 1.44 7.73 -10.56
C MET A 108 2.68 7.78 -9.67
N PHE A 109 2.50 8.14 -8.40
CA PHE A 109 3.57 8.12 -7.40
C PHE A 109 4.09 6.70 -7.14
N VAL A 110 3.20 5.74 -6.90
CA VAL A 110 3.56 4.32 -6.68
C VAL A 110 4.36 3.77 -7.87
N GLU A 111 3.87 3.97 -9.10
CA GLU A 111 4.54 3.49 -10.31
C GLU A 111 5.94 4.08 -10.45
N LYS A 112 6.09 5.38 -10.18
CA LYS A 112 7.39 6.06 -10.23
C LYS A 112 8.36 5.45 -9.23
N ILE A 113 7.93 5.19 -8.00
CA ILE A 113 8.79 4.60 -6.96
C ILE A 113 9.18 3.17 -7.35
N LEU A 114 8.22 2.33 -7.75
CA LEU A 114 8.50 0.94 -8.13
C LEU A 114 9.47 0.84 -9.32
N LYS A 115 9.32 1.71 -10.33
CA LYS A 115 10.28 1.82 -11.45
C LYS A 115 11.68 2.23 -10.98
N GLN A 116 11.79 3.17 -10.04
CA GLN A 116 13.07 3.62 -9.51
C GLN A 116 13.79 2.56 -8.67
N GLU A 117 13.03 1.74 -7.94
CA GLU A 117 13.56 0.66 -7.11
C GLU A 117 13.75 -0.66 -7.88
N GLY A 118 13.42 -0.68 -9.18
CA GLY A 118 13.60 -1.84 -10.05
C GLY A 118 12.64 -2.99 -9.76
N THR A 119 11.43 -2.67 -9.28
CA THR A 119 10.35 -3.61 -8.92
C THR A 119 9.08 -3.27 -9.69
N GLU A 120 9.21 -2.92 -10.97
CA GLU A 120 8.11 -2.48 -11.83
C GLU A 120 7.13 -3.62 -12.17
N GLU A 121 7.57 -4.86 -12.06
CA GLU A 121 6.74 -6.05 -12.17
C GLU A 121 5.60 -6.08 -11.13
N ASP A 122 5.81 -5.47 -9.96
CA ASP A 122 4.83 -5.44 -8.86
C ASP A 122 3.73 -4.39 -9.06
N ILE A 123 3.86 -3.50 -10.05
CA ILE A 123 2.82 -2.50 -10.37
C ILE A 123 1.47 -3.19 -10.61
N THR A 124 1.49 -4.31 -11.35
CA THR A 124 0.27 -5.08 -11.65
C THR A 124 -0.40 -5.61 -10.38
N LEU A 125 0.39 -6.08 -9.41
CA LEU A 125 -0.11 -6.56 -8.13
C LEU A 125 -0.76 -5.43 -7.32
N ILE A 126 -0.10 -4.27 -7.25
CA ILE A 126 -0.64 -3.10 -6.53
C ILE A 126 -1.93 -2.59 -7.19
N ASN A 127 -1.99 -2.49 -8.52
CA ASN A 127 -3.19 -2.08 -9.25
C ASN A 127 -4.35 -3.06 -9.03
N LYS A 128 -4.11 -4.37 -9.16
CA LYS A 128 -5.13 -5.40 -8.86
C LYS A 128 -5.66 -5.30 -7.43
N SER A 129 -4.79 -4.98 -6.46
CA SER A 129 -5.22 -4.79 -5.06
C SER A 129 -6.14 -3.57 -4.92
N LEU A 130 -5.83 -2.47 -5.62
CA LEU A 130 -6.66 -1.27 -5.61
C LEU A 130 -8.01 -1.48 -6.32
N ASP A 131 -8.03 -2.20 -7.44
CA ASP A 131 -9.27 -2.52 -8.18
C ASP A 131 -10.32 -3.18 -7.29
N ILE A 132 -9.89 -4.05 -6.36
CA ILE A 132 -10.77 -4.70 -5.39
C ILE A 132 -11.40 -3.69 -4.45
N LEU A 133 -10.63 -2.71 -3.98
CA LEU A 133 -11.14 -1.66 -3.10
C LEU A 133 -12.10 -0.73 -3.83
N LEU A 134 -11.75 -0.32 -5.05
CA LEU A 134 -12.61 0.52 -5.91
C LEU A 134 -13.94 -0.18 -6.23
N PHE A 135 -13.91 -1.49 -6.51
CA PHE A 135 -15.11 -2.29 -6.74
C PHE A 135 -16.06 -2.32 -5.54
N ASN A 136 -15.51 -2.32 -4.32
CA ASN A 136 -16.28 -2.30 -3.08
C ASN A 136 -16.76 -0.88 -2.74
N GLU A 137 -15.94 0.14 -2.99
CA GLU A 137 -16.30 1.56 -2.86
C GLU A 137 -17.50 1.89 -3.77
N GLN A 138 -17.47 1.48 -5.04
CA GLN A 138 -18.58 1.66 -5.99
C GLN A 138 -19.89 1.00 -5.54
N ARG A 139 -19.81 -0.05 -4.72
CA ARG A 139 -20.97 -0.76 -4.15
C ARG A 139 -21.38 -0.26 -2.77
N ASN A 140 -20.65 0.69 -2.21
CA ASN A 140 -20.77 1.10 -0.81
C ASN A 140 -20.64 -0.07 0.18
N THR A 141 -19.86 -1.09 -0.16
CA THR A 141 -19.56 -2.22 0.71
C THR A 141 -18.29 -1.93 1.48
N ILE A 142 -18.34 -2.00 2.82
CA ILE A 142 -17.16 -1.88 3.67
C ILE A 142 -16.52 -3.25 3.85
N ILE A 143 -15.26 -3.41 3.46
CA ILE A 143 -14.47 -4.61 3.71
C ILE A 143 -13.44 -4.40 4.83
N SER A 144 -13.25 -5.42 5.65
CA SER A 144 -12.22 -5.44 6.69
C SER A 144 -10.81 -5.60 6.10
N ASN A 145 -9.79 -5.21 6.87
CA ASN A 145 -8.40 -5.37 6.45
C ASN A 145 -8.04 -6.86 6.30
N GLU A 146 -8.62 -7.72 7.14
CA GLU A 146 -8.45 -9.17 7.04
C GLU A 146 -9.00 -9.73 5.72
N GLU A 147 -10.20 -9.30 5.30
CA GLU A 147 -10.77 -9.67 4.00
C GLU A 147 -9.90 -9.15 2.86
N PHE A 148 -9.44 -7.90 2.95
CA PHE A 148 -8.55 -7.33 1.95
C PHE A 148 -7.22 -8.10 1.82
N ASN A 149 -6.61 -8.48 2.95
CA ASN A 149 -5.37 -9.27 2.96
C ASN A 149 -5.55 -10.65 2.33
N LYS A 150 -6.72 -11.30 2.53
CA LYS A 150 -7.03 -12.57 1.86
C LYS A 150 -7.06 -12.41 0.35
N TYR A 151 -7.64 -11.32 -0.17
CA TYR A 151 -7.63 -11.05 -1.60
C TYR A 151 -6.21 -10.86 -2.14
N PHE A 152 -5.38 -10.08 -1.44
CA PHE A 152 -4.00 -9.83 -1.84
C PHE A 152 -3.15 -11.11 -1.91
N GLN A 153 -3.27 -11.98 -0.90
CA GLN A 153 -2.62 -13.29 -0.89
C GLN A 153 -3.08 -14.17 -2.08
N ASN A 154 -4.35 -14.11 -2.44
CA ASN A 154 -4.89 -14.86 -3.57
C ASN A 154 -4.41 -14.32 -4.93
N ILE A 155 -4.16 -13.01 -5.05
CA ILE A 155 -3.58 -12.44 -6.28
C ILE A 155 -2.13 -12.89 -6.42
N ASN A 156 -1.36 -12.77 -5.34
CA ASN A 156 0.06 -13.11 -5.33
C ASN A 156 0.31 -14.59 -5.64
N THR A 157 -0.56 -15.49 -5.18
CA THR A 157 -0.45 -16.93 -5.46
C THR A 157 -0.88 -17.30 -6.89
N LYS A 158 -1.85 -16.58 -7.49
CA LYS A 158 -2.35 -16.86 -8.84
C LYS A 158 -1.38 -16.49 -9.97
N ASP A 159 -0.55 -15.46 -9.80
CA ASP A 159 0.50 -15.15 -10.79
C ASP A 159 1.71 -16.13 -10.70
N THR A 160 1.87 -16.85 -9.59
CA THR A 160 2.85 -17.96 -9.48
C THR A 160 2.29 -19.34 -9.87
N GLY A 161 0.98 -19.45 -10.08
CA GLY A 161 0.28 -20.73 -10.15
C GLY A 161 -0.78 -20.76 -11.23
N ASN A 162 -0.35 -20.91 -12.49
CA ASN A 162 -0.98 -21.74 -13.53
C ASN A 162 -0.31 -21.52 -14.89
N VAL A 163 1.00 -21.81 -15.00
CA VAL A 163 1.50 -22.34 -16.27
C VAL A 163 1.29 -23.84 -16.19
N LEU A 164 0.18 -24.32 -16.77
CA LEU A 164 -0.03 -25.76 -16.92
C LEU A 164 1.21 -26.35 -17.59
N SER A 165 1.82 -27.34 -16.96
CA SER A 165 2.87 -28.12 -17.62
C SER A 165 2.30 -28.75 -18.89
N LYS A 166 3.15 -28.97 -19.89
CA LYS A 166 2.72 -29.59 -21.16
C LYS A 166 1.98 -30.91 -20.93
N GLU A 167 2.36 -31.66 -19.89
CA GLU A 167 1.71 -32.91 -19.49
C GLU A 167 0.30 -32.72 -18.92
N GLU A 168 0.03 -31.61 -18.23
CA GLU A 168 -1.31 -31.26 -17.75
C GLU A 168 -2.21 -30.77 -18.90
N ILE A 169 -1.64 -30.05 -19.87
CA ILE A 169 -2.33 -29.66 -21.11
C ILE A 169 -2.70 -30.89 -21.94
N ASP A 170 -1.76 -31.83 -22.11
CA ASP A 170 -1.98 -33.06 -22.87
C ASP A 170 -3.04 -33.97 -22.20
N LYS A 171 -3.15 -33.96 -20.87
CA LYS A 171 -4.21 -34.69 -20.15
C LYS A 171 -5.59 -34.06 -20.33
N LEU A 172 -5.68 -32.73 -20.31
CA LEU A 172 -6.94 -32.02 -20.56
C LEU A 172 -7.43 -32.26 -21.99
N MET A 173 -6.54 -32.17 -22.99
CA MET A 173 -6.91 -32.39 -24.39
C MET A 173 -7.28 -33.85 -24.72
N ASN A 174 -6.79 -34.82 -23.96
CA ASN A 174 -7.14 -36.24 -24.14
C ASN A 174 -8.42 -36.65 -23.40
N ASN A 175 -8.84 -35.90 -22.38
CA ASN A 175 -10.10 -36.17 -21.66
C ASN A 175 -11.35 -35.65 -22.39
N ASP A 176 -11.20 -34.74 -23.36
CA ASP A 176 -12.29 -34.25 -24.22
C ASP A 176 -12.59 -35.17 -25.43
N ARG A 177 -12.03 -36.39 -25.46
CA ARG A 177 -12.21 -37.38 -26.54
C ARG A 177 -13.01 -38.63 -26.15
N ILE A 178 -13.91 -38.54 -25.17
CA ILE A 178 -14.87 -39.62 -24.86
C ILE A 178 -16.31 -39.13 -25.05
#